data_AF-A0A842RK26-F1
#
_entry.id   AF-A0A842RK26-F1
#
_cell.length_a   1.000
_cell.length_b   1.000
_cell.length_c   1.000
_cell.angle_alpha   90.00
_cell.angle_beta   90.00
_cell.angle_gamma   90.00
#
_symmetry.space_group_name_H-M   'P 1'
#
loop_
_entity.id
_entity.type
_entity.pdbx_description
1 polymer ?
#
loop_
_entity_poly.entity_id
_entity_poly.type
_entity_poly.pdbx_seq_one_letter_code
_entity_poly.pdbx_strand_id
1 'polypeptide(L)' 'MKIIEIKPKTQKCCDCGKEITFFDFRRNSPSLSFDQVHEIWKTPHLSKYCSECFFNRPEKPFKPNKRYYGYSYFRKRRRF' A
#
# COMPACT_ATOMS: atom_id res chain seq x y z
N MET A 1 -7.28 33.50 -1.82
CA MET A 1 -7.02 32.04 -1.71
C MET A 1 -6.77 31.50 -3.12
N LYS A 2 -5.53 31.12 -3.45
CA LYS A 2 -5.23 30.54 -4.76
C LYS A 2 -5.71 29.10 -4.74
N ILE A 3 -6.79 28.80 -5.47
CA ILE A 3 -7.19 27.42 -5.77
C ILE A 3 -6.11 26.91 -6.72
N ILE A 4 -5.12 26.20 -6.17
CA ILE A 4 -4.13 25.51 -6.97
C ILE A 4 -4.89 24.38 -7.62
N GLU A 5 -5.09 24.45 -8.94
CA GLU A 5 -5.55 23.31 -9.74
C GLU A 5 -4.51 22.20 -9.60
N ILE A 6 -4.67 21.35 -8.59
CA ILE A 6 -3.92 20.12 -8.45
C ILE A 6 -4.48 19.20 -9.53
N LYS A 7 -4.04 19.36 -10.78
CA LYS A 7 -4.15 18.27 -11.74
C LYS A 7 -3.60 17.04 -11.02
N PRO A 8 -4.39 15.97 -10.85
CA PRO A 8 -3.89 14.77 -10.21
C PRO A 8 -2.82 14.22 -11.15
N LYS A 9 -1.55 14.56 -10.91
CA LYS A 9 -0.41 13.98 -11.61
C LYS A 9 -0.49 12.49 -11.30
N THR A 10 -1.05 11.72 -12.22
CA THR A 10 -0.99 10.27 -12.18
C THR A 10 0.45 9.87 -12.46
N GLN A 11 0.91 8.84 -11.76
CA GLN A 11 2.21 8.24 -12.01
C GLN A 11 2.01 6.78 -12.42
N LYS A 12 2.91 6.26 -13.25
CA LYS A 12 2.83 4.86 -13.69
C LYS A 12 3.42 3.94 -12.63
N CYS A 13 2.77 2.80 -12.41
CA CYS A 13 3.29 1.70 -11.62
C CYS A 13 4.60 1.22 -12.25
N CYS A 14 5.63 1.02 -11.43
CA CYS A 14 6.92 0.52 -11.89
C CYS A 14 6.84 -0.93 -12.40
N ASP A 15 5.92 -1.74 -11.90
CA ASP A 15 5.80 -3.16 -12.28
C ASP A 15 4.82 -3.37 -13.45
N CYS A 16 3.59 -2.88 -13.33
CA CYS A 16 2.53 -3.14 -14.33
C CYS A 16 2.25 -1.97 -15.28
N GLY A 17 2.91 -0.82 -15.11
CA GLY A 17 2.71 0.36 -15.95
C GLY A 17 1.35 1.08 -15.78
N LYS A 18 0.43 0.54 -14.97
CA LYS A 18 -0.89 1.13 -14.70
C LYS A 18 -0.75 2.53 -14.11
N GLU A 19 -1.65 3.44 -14.49
CA GLU A 19 -1.71 4.77 -13.89
C GLU A 19 -2.25 4.69 -12.46
N ILE A 20 -1.56 5.35 -11.54
CA ILE A 20 -1.87 5.39 -10.12
C ILE A 20 -2.10 6.84 -9.73
N THR A 21 -3.16 7.09 -8.96
CA THR A 21 -3.38 8.40 -8.35
C THR A 21 -2.64 8.51 -7.02
N PHE A 22 -2.37 9.74 -6.57
CA PHE A 22 -1.82 9.96 -5.23
C PHE A 22 -2.66 9.30 -4.13
N PHE A 23 -3.99 9.32 -4.25
CA PHE A 23 -4.91 8.72 -3.29
C PHE A 23 -4.78 7.19 -3.24
N ASP A 24 -4.62 6.53 -4.39
CA ASP A 24 -4.38 5.09 -4.45
C ASP A 24 -3.05 4.71 -3.80
N PHE A 25 -2.01 5.50 -4.05
CA PHE A 25 -0.70 5.30 -3.42
C PHE A 25 -0.76 5.48 -1.91
N ARG A 26 -1.44 6.54 -1.42
CA ARG A 26 -1.64 6.78 0.01
C ARG A 26 -2.37 5.64 0.71
N ARG A 27 -3.35 5.02 0.05
CA ARG A 27 -4.11 3.89 0.62
C ARG A 27 -3.21 2.70 0.98
N ASN A 28 -2.09 2.54 0.28
CA ASN A 28 -1.12 1.48 0.55
C ASN A 28 -0.14 1.81 1.69
N SER A 29 -0.10 3.08 2.13
CA SER A 29 0.83 3.59 3.13
C SER A 29 0.09 4.21 4.33
N PRO A 30 -0.76 3.44 5.05
CA PRO A 30 -1.59 3.98 6.14
C PRO A 30 -0.77 4.45 7.36
N SER A 31 0.50 4.00 7.47
CA SER A 31 1.41 4.39 8.55
C SER A 31 2.08 5.75 8.35
N LEU A 32 1.93 6.37 7.18
CA LEU A 32 2.57 7.64 6.83
C LEU A 32 1.55 8.78 6.87
N SER A 33 1.98 9.96 7.33
CA SER A 33 1.16 11.16 7.26
C SER A 33 0.96 11.62 5.81
N PHE A 34 -0.04 12.46 5.57
CA PHE A 34 -0.30 12.98 4.22
C PHE A 34 0.94 13.67 3.62
N ASP A 35 1.62 14.49 4.41
CA ASP A 35 2.81 15.24 3.98
C ASP A 35 3.97 14.30 3.62
N GLN A 36 4.21 13.26 4.43
CA GLN A 36 5.23 12.25 4.17
C GLN A 36 4.94 11.49 2.86
N VAL A 37 3.70 11.07 2.66
CA VAL A 37 3.30 10.38 1.41
C VAL A 37 3.45 11.32 0.21
N HIS A 38 3.16 12.61 0.39
CA HIS A 38 3.26 13.61 -0.66
C HIS A 38 4.72 13.91 -1.06
N GLU A 39 5.64 13.97 -0.11
CA GLU A 39 7.09 14.07 -0.39
C GLU A 39 7.60 12.85 -1.16
N ILE A 40 7.21 11.65 -0.73
CA ILE A 40 7.56 10.39 -1.41
C ILE A 40 6.99 10.37 -2.84
N TRP A 41 5.74 10.78 -3.02
CA TRP A 41 5.09 10.85 -4.34
C TRP A 41 5.80 11.81 -5.30
N LYS A 42 6.29 12.94 -4.78
CA LYS A 42 7.03 13.93 -5.58
C LYS A 42 8.44 13.50 -5.93
N THR A 43 9.04 12.59 -5.17
CA THR A 43 10.42 12.17 -5.37
C THR A 43 10.53 11.30 -6.63
N PRO A 44 11.16 11.75 -7.73
CA PRO A 44 11.13 11.05 -9.01
C PRO A 44 11.84 9.69 -8.97
N HIS A 45 12.90 9.57 -8.15
CA HIS A 45 13.76 8.38 -8.06
C HIS A 45 13.16 7.21 -7.27
N LEU A 46 12.07 7.41 -6.55
CA LEU A 46 11.41 6.32 -5.83
C LEU A 46 10.55 5.51 -6.77
N SER A 47 10.55 4.19 -6.62
CA SER A 47 9.63 3.33 -7.36
C SER A 47 8.24 3.40 -6.74
N LYS A 48 7.22 3.66 -7.57
CA LYS A 48 5.82 3.73 -7.15
C LYS A 48 5.10 2.51 -7.66
N TYR A 49 4.28 1.92 -6.80
CA TYR A 49 3.58 0.69 -7.07
C TYR A 49 2.08 0.87 -6.85
N CYS A 50 1.29 0.21 -7.69
CA CYS A 50 -0.15 0.10 -7.43
C CYS A 50 -0.35 -0.85 -6.25
N SER A 51 -1.54 -0.82 -5.65
CA SER A 51 -1.90 -1.70 -4.53
C SER A 51 -1.62 -3.16 -4.86
N GLU A 52 -2.10 -3.65 -6.00
CA GLU A 52 -1.94 -5.04 -6.44
C GLU A 52 -0.46 -5.46 -6.50
N CYS A 53 0.39 -4.70 -7.21
CA CYS A 53 1.82 -5.01 -7.31
C CYS A 53 2.53 -4.90 -5.96
N PHE A 54 2.15 -3.92 -5.13
CA PHE A 54 2.72 -3.77 -3.79
C PHE A 54 2.34 -4.93 -2.86
N PHE A 55 1.12 -5.48 -2.97
CA PHE A 55 0.67 -6.62 -2.16
C PHE A 55 1.18 -7.97 -2.67
N ASN A 56 1.35 -8.12 -3.98
CA ASN A 56 1.78 -9.37 -4.60
C ASN A 56 3.31 -9.51 -4.73
N ARG A 57 4.09 -8.50 -4.32
CA ARG A 57 5.55 -8.56 -4.40
C ARG A 57 6.11 -9.69 -3.49
N PRO A 58 6.90 -10.63 -4.05
CA PRO A 58 7.47 -11.75 -3.30
C PRO A 58 8.47 -11.30 -2.23
N GLU A 59 9.02 -10.09 -2.36
CA GLU A 59 10.00 -9.50 -1.44
C GLU A 59 9.41 -8.93 -0.15
N LYS A 60 8.09 -9.02 0.11
CA LYS A 60 7.54 -8.52 1.38
C LYS A 60 8.10 -9.31 2.57
N PRO A 61 8.91 -8.70 3.47
CA PRO A 61 9.36 -9.33 4.70
C PRO A 61 8.26 -9.31 5.78
N PHE A 62 7.03 -8.91 5.43
CA PHE A 62 5.89 -9.00 6.33
C PHE A 62 5.51 -10.48 6.47
N LYS A 63 6.28 -11.20 7.31
CA LYS A 63 5.85 -12.48 7.85
C LYS A 63 4.41 -12.27 8.30
N PRO A 64 3.42 -13.00 7.74
CA PRO A 64 2.09 -12.96 8.30
C PRO A 64 2.25 -13.27 9.79
N ASN A 65 1.81 -12.36 10.65
CA ASN A 65 1.88 -12.57 12.08
C ASN A 65 1.13 -13.88 12.35
N LYS A 66 1.85 -14.96 12.66
CA LYS A 66 1.32 -16.34 12.79
C LYS A 66 0.15 -16.43 13.79
N ARG A 67 -0.11 -15.38 14.56
CA ARG A 67 -1.20 -15.29 15.53
C ARG A 67 -2.60 -15.41 14.93
N TYR A 68 -2.85 -15.09 13.65
CA TYR A 68 -4.22 -15.21 13.12
C TYR A 68 -4.63 -16.66 12.75
N TYR A 69 -3.67 -17.59 12.62
CA TYR A 69 -3.98 -19.01 12.37
C TYR A 69 -4.12 -19.85 13.65
N GLY A 70 -3.89 -19.26 14.83
CA GLY A 70 -4.11 -19.96 16.10
C GLY A 70 -5.60 -20.13 16.47
N TYR A 71 -6.47 -19.23 16.01
CA TYR A 71 -7.87 -19.21 16.46
C TYR A 71 -8.76 -20.28 15.81
N SER A 72 -8.37 -20.83 14.66
CA SER A 72 -9.16 -21.87 13.96
C SER A 72 -8.91 -23.28 14.53
N TYR A 73 -7.71 -23.56 15.06
CA TYR A 73 -7.38 -24.89 15.60
C TYR A 73 -7.97 -25.15 17.00
N PHE A 74 -8.13 -24.12 17.84
CA PHE A 74 -8.70 -24.30 19.19
C PHE A 74 -10.23 -24.49 19.22
N ARG A 75 -10.95 -24.14 18.15
CA ARG A 75 -12.41 -24.36 18.07
C ARG A 75 -12.80 -25.80 17.72
N LYS A 76 -11.90 -26.60 17.12
CA LYS A 76 -12.16 -28.01 16.77
C LYS A 76 -12.00 -28.99 17.94
N ARG A 77 -11.39 -28.58 19.06
CA ARG A 77 -11.11 -29.45 20.22
C ARG A 77 -12.03 -29.23 21.44
N ARG A 78 -13.02 -28.34 21.37
CA ARG A 78 -14.06 -28.19 22.41
C ARG A 78 -15.39 -28.87 22.03
N ARG A 79 -15.29 -30.10 21.52
CA ARG A 79 -16.39 -31.08 21.49
C ARG A 79 -15.87 -32.35 22.15
N PHE A 80 -15.68 -32.27 23.46
CA PHE A 80 -15.67 -33.39 24.40
C PHE A 80 -16.23 -32.85 25.71
#